data_AF-A0A3A1R292-F1
#
_entry.id   AF-A0A3A1R292-F1
#
_cell.length_a   1.000
_cell.length_b   1.000
_cell.length_c   1.000
_cell.angle_alpha   90.00
_cell.angle_beta   90.00
_cell.angle_gamma   90.00
#
_symmetry.space_group_name_H-M   'P 1'
#
loop_
_entity.id
_entity.type
_entity.pdbx_description
1 polymer ?
#
loop_
_entity_poly.entity_id
_entity_poly.type
_entity_poly.pdbx_seq_one_letter_code
_entity_poly.pdbx_strand_id
1 'polypeptide(L)' 'MNEQIYQAMIQGLKATIIEKEVVLGEADAKEGVLTILDLLEDLDQFWNSEEDLDPNARALEIFIQETRKKYSSEVKQDG' A
#
# COMPACT_ATOMS: atom_id res chain seq x y z
N MET A 1 -0.98 -18.70 6.86
CA MET A 1 -0.50 -18.32 5.51
C MET A 1 0.96 -18.76 5.38
N ASN A 2 1.48 -19.08 4.20
CA ASN A 2 2.93 -19.25 4.00
C ASN A 2 3.55 -17.86 3.78
N GLU A 3 4.68 -17.56 4.45
CA GLU A 3 5.47 -16.33 4.28
C GLU A 3 5.65 -15.95 2.80
N GLN A 4 6.00 -16.92 1.94
CA GLN A 4 6.20 -16.65 0.52
C GLN A 4 4.94 -16.15 -0.19
N ILE A 5 3.78 -16.70 0.17
CA ILE A 5 2.49 -16.28 -0.40
C ILE A 5 2.13 -14.90 0.15
N TYR A 6 2.35 -14.66 1.44
CA TYR A 6 2.15 -13.35 2.06
C TYR A 6 2.99 -12.27 1.36
N GLN A 7 4.29 -12.49 1.24
CA GLN A 7 5.20 -11.57 0.58
C GLN A 7 4.81 -11.35 -0.90
N ALA A 8 4.44 -12.40 -1.63
CA ALA A 8 3.98 -12.26 -3.01
C ALA A 8 2.72 -11.38 -3.12
N MET A 9 1.76 -11.53 -2.20
CA MET A 9 0.56 -10.67 -2.15
C MET A 9 0.93 -9.22 -1.87
N ILE A 10 1.77 -8.97 -0.86
CA ILE A 10 2.22 -7.61 -0.52
C ILE A 10 2.93 -6.95 -1.72
N GLN A 11 3.85 -7.65 -2.38
CA GLN A 11 4.55 -7.11 -3.54
C GLN A 11 3.61 -6.83 -4.72
N GLY A 12 2.65 -7.73 -4.97
CA GLY A 12 1.64 -7.54 -6.03
C GLY A 12 0.78 -6.30 -5.80
N LEU A 13 0.29 -6.11 -4.57
CA LEU A 13 -0.52 -4.94 -4.20
C LEU A 13 0.26 -3.63 -4.29
N LYS A 14 1.53 -3.62 -3.87
CA LYS A 14 2.43 -2.47 -4.04
C LYS A 14 2.65 -2.13 -5.52
N ALA A 15 2.85 -3.14 -6.37
CA ALA A 15 2.98 -2.93 -7.81
C ALA A 15 1.69 -2.34 -8.41
N THR A 16 0.52 -2.85 -8.01
CA THR A 16 -0.77 -2.32 -8.47
C THR A 16 -0.99 -0.86 -8.08
N ILE A 17 -0.54 -0.42 -6.90
CA ILE A 17 -0.55 1.00 -6.53
C ILE A 17 0.24 1.81 -7.56
N ILE A 18 1.50 1.44 -7.81
CA ILE A 18 2.38 2.16 -8.74
C ILE A 18 1.77 2.18 -10.15
N GLU A 19 1.25 1.06 -10.64
CA GLU A 19 0.61 0.96 -11.96
C GLU A 19 -0.62 1.87 -12.08
N LYS A 20 -1.46 1.94 -11.05
CA LYS A 20 -2.62 2.85 -11.03
C LYS A 20 -2.20 4.31 -11.12
N GLU A 21 -1.18 4.71 -10.36
CA GLU A 21 -0.64 6.06 -10.40
C GLU A 21 -0.10 6.44 -11.78
N VAL A 22 0.62 5.51 -12.44
CA VAL A 22 1.18 5.72 -13.78
C VAL A 22 0.09 5.83 -14.84
N VAL A 23 -0.96 5.01 -14.76
CA VAL A 23 -2.00 4.93 -15.80
C VAL A 23 -3.04 6.05 -15.67
N LEU A 24 -3.46 6.36 -14.45
CA LEU A 24 -4.57 7.29 -14.18
C LEU A 24 -4.08 8.69 -13.81
N GLY A 25 -2.84 8.82 -13.36
CA GLY A 25 -2.38 10.02 -12.67
C GLY A 25 -2.87 10.05 -11.22
N GLU A 26 -2.25 10.90 -10.41
CA GLU A 26 -2.44 10.91 -8.96
C GLU A 26 -3.90 11.18 -8.54
N ALA A 27 -4.55 12.20 -9.10
CA ALA A 27 -5.91 12.57 -8.72
C ALA A 27 -6.91 11.41 -8.91
N ASP A 28 -6.87 10.76 -10.07
CA ASP A 28 -7.80 9.68 -10.42
C ASP A 28 -7.40 8.33 -9.80
N ALA A 29 -6.13 8.15 -9.42
CA ALA A 29 -5.66 6.95 -8.72
C ALA A 29 -6.04 6.94 -7.23
N LYS A 30 -6.31 8.11 -6.62
CA LYS A 30 -6.44 8.29 -5.17
C LYS A 30 -7.33 7.27 -4.47
N GLU A 31 -8.59 7.14 -4.90
CA GLU A 31 -9.54 6.23 -4.25
C GLU A 31 -9.07 4.77 -4.32
N GLY A 32 -8.59 4.37 -5.50
CA GLY A 32 -8.07 3.02 -5.72
C GLY A 32 -6.81 2.73 -4.91
N VAL A 33 -5.89 3.70 -4.81
CA VAL A 33 -4.69 3.56 -3.98
C VAL A 33 -5.05 3.46 -2.51
N LEU A 34 -5.91 4.34 -1.98
CA LEU A 34 -6.35 4.28 -0.58
C LEU A 34 -7.01 2.95 -0.23
N THR A 35 -7.83 2.40 -1.13
CA THR A 35 -8.46 1.08 -0.94
C THR A 35 -7.43 -0.04 -0.83
N ILE A 36 -6.36 0.01 -1.64
CA ILE A 36 -5.28 -0.99 -1.57
C ILE A 36 -4.45 -0.81 -0.29
N LEU A 37 -4.25 0.42 0.17
CA LEU A 37 -3.56 0.67 1.43
C LEU A 37 -4.34 0.12 2.63
N ASP A 38 -5.66 0.32 2.68
CA ASP A 38 -6.51 -0.27 3.72
C ASP A 38 -6.40 -1.81 3.70
N LEU A 39 -6.42 -2.42 2.51
CA LEU A 39 -6.24 -3.87 2.36
C LEU A 39 -4.85 -4.35 2.82
N LEU A 40 -3.78 -3.59 2.55
CA LEU A 40 -2.43 -3.92 3.00
C LEU A 40 -2.33 -3.91 4.53
N GLU A 41 -2.95 -2.93 5.18
CA GLU A 41 -3.01 -2.85 6.65
C GLU A 41 -3.80 -4.04 7.23
N ASP A 42 -4.96 -4.37 6.65
CA ASP A 42 -5.78 -5.51 7.08
C ASP A 42 -5.02 -6.84 6.94
N LEU A 43 -4.28 -7.03 5.84
CA LEU A 43 -3.49 -8.23 5.60
C LEU A 43 -2.34 -8.36 6.59
N ASP A 44 -1.63 -7.27 6.88
CA ASP A 44 -0.52 -7.27 7.83
C ASP A 44 -1.01 -7.50 9.26
N GLN A 45 -2.08 -6.84 9.68
CA GLN A 45 -2.69 -7.07 11.01
C GLN A 45 -3.22 -8.50 11.15
N PHE A 46 -3.82 -9.07 10.11
CA PHE A 46 -4.40 -10.41 10.22
C PHE A 46 -3.32 -11.50 10.21
N TRP A 47 -2.33 -11.41 9.32
CA TRP A 47 -1.35 -12.48 9.12
C TRP A 47 -0.04 -12.28 9.89
N ASN A 48 0.31 -11.05 10.23
CA ASN A 48 1.60 -10.68 10.80
C ASN A 48 1.45 -9.84 12.09
N SER A 49 0.38 -10.07 12.87
CA SER A 49 0.10 -9.33 14.11
C SER A 49 1.18 -9.45 15.19
N GLU A 50 1.93 -10.56 15.22
CA GLU A 50 3.05 -10.76 16.15
C GLU A 50 4.37 -10.21 15.58
N GLU A 51 4.36 -9.60 14.38
CA GLU A 51 5.52 -9.11 13.62
C GLU A 51 6.59 -10.16 13.29
N ASP A 52 6.30 -11.44 13.54
CA ASP A 52 7.23 -12.56 13.38
C ASP A 52 7.10 -13.29 12.04
N LEU A 53 6.09 -12.95 11.21
CA LEU A 53 5.82 -13.63 9.93
C LEU A 53 6.62 -13.04 8.76
N ASP A 54 6.79 -11.72 8.69
CA ASP A 54 7.51 -11.07 7.59
C ASP A 54 8.66 -10.17 8.09
N PRO A 55 9.92 -10.48 7.77
CA PRO A 55 11.05 -9.61 8.12
C PRO A 55 10.97 -8.21 7.50
N ASN A 56 10.08 -8.00 6.52
CA ASN A 56 9.85 -6.71 5.85
C ASN A 56 8.64 -5.93 6.38
N ALA A 57 8.00 -6.37 7.46
CA ALA A 57 6.83 -5.71 8.06
C ALA A 57 7.02 -4.19 8.23
N ARG A 58 8.17 -3.79 8.78
CA ARG A 58 8.51 -2.38 8.97
C ARG A 58 8.61 -1.60 7.66
N ALA A 59 9.12 -2.22 6.60
CA ALA A 59 9.21 -1.60 5.29
C ALA A 59 7.83 -1.44 4.63
N LEU A 60 6.91 -2.37 4.90
CA LEU A 60 5.51 -2.26 4.49
C LEU A 60 4.81 -1.10 5.22
N GLU A 61 4.96 -1.01 6.53
CA GLU A 61 4.38 0.08 7.33
C GLU A 61 4.86 1.46 6.83
N ILE A 62 6.16 1.63 6.60
CA ILE A 62 6.73 2.87 6.05
C ILE A 62 6.12 3.20 4.69
N PHE A 63 6.00 2.19 3.82
CA PHE A 63 5.39 2.38 2.49
C PHE A 63 3.95 2.88 2.62
N ILE A 64 3.14 2.25 3.47
CA ILE A 64 1.74 2.65 3.68
C ILE A 64 1.65 4.10 4.18
N GLN A 65 2.44 4.45 5.19
CA GLN A 65 2.42 5.79 5.77
C GLN A 65 2.82 6.89 4.77
N GLU A 66 3.91 6.67 4.02
CA GLU A 66 4.36 7.65 3.02
C GLU A 66 3.37 7.78 1.86
N THR A 67 2.77 6.67 1.39
CA THR A 67 1.75 6.74 0.35
C THR A 67 0.47 7.42 0.87
N ARG A 68 -0.02 7.12 2.08
CA ARG A 68 -1.18 7.83 2.66
C ARG A 68 -0.89 9.33 2.79
N LYS A 69 0.31 9.70 3.24
CA LYS A 69 0.74 11.11 3.35
C LYS A 69 0.71 11.84 2.01
N LYS A 70 1.19 11.20 0.93
CA LYS A 70 1.09 11.72 -0.44
C LYS A 70 -0.35 12.10 -0.78
N TYR A 71 -1.31 11.21 -0.54
CA TYR A 71 -2.73 11.44 -0.86
C TYR A 71 -3.53 12.28 0.14
N SER A 72 -2.98 12.51 1.34
CA SER A 72 -3.56 13.38 2.38
C SER A 72 -3.15 14.84 2.21
N SER A 73 -2.01 15.08 1.55
CA SER A 73 -1.58 16.41 1.13
C SER A 73 -2.50 16.87 0.01
N GLU A 74 -3.26 17.94 0.19
CA GLU A 74 -4.10 18.50 -0.87
C GLU A 74 -3.24 18.75 -2.12
N VAL A 75 -3.49 17.98 -3.19
CA VAL A 75 -2.95 18.27 -4.51
C VAL A 75 -3.58 19.59 -4.93
N LYS A 76 -2.80 20.68 -4.83
CA LYS A 76 -3.18 21.95 -5.46
C LYS A 76 -3.35 21.65 -6.94
N GLN A 77 -4.58 21.75 -7.42
CA GLN A 77 -4.88 21.77 -8.84
C GLN A 77 -4.33 23.10 -9.38
N ASP A 78 -3.13 23.06 -9.94
CA ASP A 78 -2.68 24.13 -10.83
C ASP A 78 -3.49 23.97 -12.13
N GLY A 79 -4.49 24.85 -12.28
CA GLY A 79 -5.34 24.96 -13.47
C GLY A 79 -4.70 25.80 -14.58
#